data_AF-A0A350HBU7-F1
#
_entry.id   AF-A0A350HBU7-F1
#
_cell.length_a   1.000
_cell.length_b   1.000
_cell.length_c   1.000
_cell.angle_alpha   90.00
_cell.angle_beta   90.00
_cell.angle_gamma   90.00
#
_symmetry.space_group_name_H-M   'P 1'
#
loop_
_entity.id
_entity.type
_entity.pdbx_description
1 polymer ?
#
loop_
_entity_poly.entity_id
_entity_poly.type
_entity_poly.pdbx_seq_one_letter_code
_entity_poly.pdbx_strand_id
1 'polypeptide(L)'
;MRILFPAEILLALGMILFSASLFISGFIVRRLLKIIRRHGIWILQILGGILVLAGAIVHIIKLTVYFPALARSNPYDLLPQIAKTMQVGSIESLMVLLAGLFAVVASLIYFAWTSR
;
A
#
# COMPACT_ATOMS: atom_id res chain seq x y z
N MET A 1 -24.72 -1.67 4.42
CA MET A 1 -23.79 -0.62 3.96
C MET A 1 -23.85 -0.57 2.43
N ARG A 2 -24.04 0.61 1.82
CA ARG A 2 -23.89 0.74 0.36
C ARG A 2 -22.42 0.84 0.03
N ILE A 3 -21.89 -0.14 -0.71
CA ILE A 3 -20.53 -0.08 -1.23
C ILE A 3 -20.52 0.94 -2.38
N LEU A 4 -19.70 1.98 -2.23
CA LEU A 4 -19.48 2.96 -3.29
C LEU A 4 -18.41 2.43 -4.24
N PHE A 5 -18.81 1.55 -5.16
CA PHE A 5 -17.91 0.97 -6.18
C PHE A 5 -16.99 2.01 -6.87
N PRO A 6 -17.46 3.22 -7.24
CA PRO A 6 -16.58 4.23 -7.82
C PRO A 6 -15.42 4.64 -6.90
N ALA A 7 -15.66 4.72 -5.59
CA ALA A 7 -14.64 5.10 -4.62
C ALA A 7 -13.61 3.98 -4.42
N GLU A 8 -14.03 2.72 -4.39
CA GLU A 8 -13.11 1.58 -4.28
C GLU A 8 -12.23 1.44 -5.53
N ILE A 9 -12.77 1.68 -6.73
CA ILE A 9 -11.98 1.71 -7.97
C ILE A 9 -10.94 2.83 -7.93
N LEU A 10 -11.35 4.03 -7.46
CA LEU A 10 -10.45 5.16 -7.32
C LEU A 10 -9.33 4.86 -6.30
N LEU A 11 -9.65 4.18 -5.20
CA LEU A 11 -8.67 3.75 -4.21
C LEU A 11 -7.68 2.75 -4.80
N ALA A 12 -8.16 1.72 -5.52
CA ALA A 12 -7.30 0.74 -6.18
C ALA A 12 -6.34 1.41 -7.18
N LEU A 13 -6.84 2.34 -8.00
CA LEU A 13 -6.01 3.12 -8.92
C LEU A 13 -4.99 3.99 -8.16
N GLY A 14 -5.42 4.65 -7.08
CA GLY A 14 -4.54 5.44 -6.22
C GLY A 14 -3.41 4.62 -5.62
N MET A 15 -3.69 3.39 -5.16
CA MET A 15 -2.68 2.47 -4.64
C MET A 15 -1.68 2.04 -5.72
N ILE A 16 -2.15 1.72 -6.93
CA ILE A 16 -1.27 1.35 -8.05
C ILE A 16 -0.36 2.52 -8.42
N LEU A 17 -0.91 3.74 -8.55
CA LEU A 17 -0.14 4.95 -8.84
C LEU A 17 0.85 5.28 -7.73
N PHE A 18 0.45 5.13 -6.47
CA PHE A 18 1.33 5.34 -5.32
C PHE A 18 2.49 4.34 -5.30
N SER A 19 2.20 3.07 -5.53
CA SER A 19 3.22 2.02 -5.70
C SER A 19 4.21 2.38 -6.82
N ALA A 20 3.72 2.77 -8.00
CA ALA A 20 4.57 3.20 -9.12
C ALA A 20 5.45 4.40 -8.74
N SER A 21 4.88 5.39 -8.03
CA SER A 21 5.62 6.54 -7.52
C SER A 21 6.75 6.13 -6.58
N LEU A 22 6.52 5.19 -5.66
CA LEU A 22 7.54 4.68 -4.74
C LEU A 22 8.68 3.96 -5.49
N PHE A 23 8.37 3.18 -6.53
CA PHE A 23 9.40 2.56 -7.37
C PHE A 23 10.25 3.62 -8.08
N ILE A 24 9.61 4.59 -8.74
CA ILE A 24 10.29 5.68 -9.44
C ILE A 24 11.17 6.48 -8.46
N SER A 25 10.63 6.85 -7.30
CA SER A 25 11.35 7.53 -6.22
C SER A 25 12.57 6.72 -5.75
N GLY A 26 12.40 5.41 -5.52
CA GLY A 26 13.49 4.51 -5.16
C GLY A 26 14.61 4.50 -6.20
N PHE A 27 14.28 4.48 -7.49
CA PHE A 27 15.28 4.54 -8.56
C PHE A 27 16.00 5.90 -8.62
N ILE A 28 15.28 7.01 -8.41
CA ILE A 28 15.86 8.36 -8.33
C ILE A 28 16.84 8.43 -7.17
N VAL A 29 16.40 8.05 -5.96
CA VAL A 29 17.24 8.03 -4.75
C VAL A 29 18.47 7.15 -4.97
N ARG A 30 18.32 5.97 -5.59
CA ARG A 30 19.46 5.10 -5.91
C ARG A 30 20.51 5.80 -6.76
N ARG A 31 20.11 6.64 -7.73
CA ARG A 31 21.04 7.42 -8.56
C ARG A 31 21.70 8.53 -7.75
N LEU A 32 20.93 9.27 -6.95
CA LEU A 32 21.43 10.36 -6.11
C LEU A 32 22.44 9.87 -5.05
N LEU A 33 22.18 8.71 -4.46
CA LEU A 33 23.06 8.07 -3.47
C LEU A 33 24.46 7.78 -4.00
N LYS A 34 24.58 7.42 -5.30
CA LYS A 34 25.88 7.20 -5.94
C LYS A 34 26.73 8.48 -5.94
N ILE A 35 26.11 9.65 -6.07
CA ILE A 35 26.80 10.94 -6.11
C ILE A 35 27.40 11.26 -4.73
N ILE A 36 26.64 11.03 -3.66
CA ILE A 36 27.07 11.30 -2.28
C ILE A 36 27.83 10.13 -1.62
N ARG A 37 28.18 9.09 -2.40
CA ARG A 37 28.89 7.87 -1.94
C ARG A 37 28.22 7.16 -0.75
N ARG A 38 26.89 7.25 -0.64
CA ARG A 38 26.08 6.52 0.36
C ARG A 38 25.29 5.41 -0.32
N HIS A 39 24.81 4.44 0.44
CA HIS A 39 24.12 3.26 -0.11
C HIS A 39 22.92 2.86 0.76
N GLY A 40 22.01 2.05 0.19
CA GLY A 40 21.03 1.29 0.95
C GLY A 40 19.61 1.88 1.04
N ILE A 41 19.44 3.17 1.30
CA ILE A 41 18.09 3.72 1.64
C ILE A 41 17.06 3.64 0.51
N TRP A 42 17.51 3.52 -0.74
CA TRP A 42 16.62 3.32 -1.89
C TRP A 42 15.80 2.03 -1.76
N ILE A 43 16.31 1.02 -1.05
CA ILE A 43 15.63 -0.26 -0.84
C ILE A 43 14.33 -0.07 -0.04
N LEU A 44 14.29 0.87 0.91
CA LEU A 44 13.08 1.17 1.69
C LEU A 44 11.93 1.65 0.79
N GLN A 45 12.23 2.51 -0.18
CA GLN A 45 11.23 2.97 -1.17
C GLN A 45 10.72 1.80 -2.02
N ILE A 46 11.60 0.91 -2.46
CA ILE A 46 11.24 -0.27 -3.26
C ILE A 46 10.38 -1.25 -2.44
N LEU A 47 10.76 -1.53 -1.19
CA LEU A 47 9.96 -2.36 -0.28
C LEU A 47 8.59 -1.74 0.00
N GLY A 48 8.54 -0.42 0.17
CA GLY A 48 7.27 0.31 0.27
C GLY A 48 6.40 0.12 -0.97
N GLY A 49 6.96 0.27 -2.17
CA GLY A 49 6.26 0.01 -3.43
C GLY A 49 5.68 -1.41 -3.50
N ILE A 50 6.48 -2.42 -3.15
CA ILE A 50 6.04 -3.82 -3.11
C ILE A 50 4.89 -4.03 -2.11
N LEU A 51 4.97 -3.41 -0.92
CA LEU A 51 3.90 -3.50 0.08
C LEU A 51 2.59 -2.88 -0.40
N VAL A 52 2.64 -1.70 -1.02
CA VAL A 52 1.43 -1.07 -1.59
C VAL A 52 0.86 -1.92 -2.73
N LEU A 53 1.72 -2.47 -3.58
CA LEU A 53 1.29 -3.34 -4.68
C LEU A 53 0.61 -4.61 -4.15
N ALA A 54 1.18 -5.25 -3.13
CA ALA A 54 0.56 -6.38 -2.44
C ALA A 54 -0.78 -5.97 -1.80
N GLY A 55 -0.83 -4.80 -1.16
CA GLY A 55 -2.06 -4.21 -0.63
C GLY A 55 -3.12 -4.01 -1.72
N ALA A 56 -2.73 -3.56 -2.92
CA ALA A 56 -3.64 -3.32 -4.03
C ALA A 56 -4.23 -4.63 -4.55
N ILE A 57 -3.43 -5.70 -4.59
CA ILE A 57 -3.90 -7.05 -4.91
C ILE A 57 -4.92 -7.51 -3.84
N VAL A 58 -4.61 -7.34 -2.56
CA VAL A 58 -5.52 -7.66 -1.45
C VAL A 58 -6.83 -6.86 -1.57
N HIS A 59 -6.74 -5.57 -1.90
CA HIS A 59 -7.89 -4.71 -2.12
C HIS A 59 -8.79 -5.21 -3.26
N ILE A 60 -8.20 -5.58 -4.40
CA ILE A 60 -8.93 -6.15 -5.54
C ILE A 60 -9.61 -7.47 -5.15
N ILE A 61 -8.94 -8.33 -4.37
CA ILE A 61 -9.54 -9.56 -3.83
C ILE A 61 -10.70 -9.23 -2.89
N LYS A 62 -10.57 -8.21 -2.03
CA LYS A 62 -11.66 -7.71 -1.17
C LYS A 62 -12.88 -7.31 -2.00
N LEU A 63 -12.65 -6.58 -3.09
CA LEU A 63 -13.70 -6.11 -3.99
C LEU A 63 -14.40 -7.25 -4.74
N THR A 64 -13.65 -8.23 -5.23
CA THR A 64 -14.15 -9.27 -6.13
C THR A 64 -14.68 -10.50 -5.43
N VAL A 65 -14.19 -10.80 -4.22
CA VAL A 65 -14.54 -12.03 -3.49
C VAL A 65 -15.33 -11.71 -2.23
N TYR A 66 -14.79 -10.85 -1.36
CA TYR A 66 -15.35 -10.65 -0.02
C TYR A 66 -16.64 -9.82 -0.03
N PHE A 67 -16.67 -8.71 -0.77
CA PHE A 67 -17.89 -7.89 -0.86
C PHE A 67 -19.08 -8.61 -1.53
N PRO A 68 -18.91 -9.35 -2.64
CA PRO A 68 -20.01 -10.12 -3.22
C PRO A 68 -20.48 -11.28 -2.34
N ALA A 69 -19.58 -11.88 -1.55
CA ALA A 69 -19.95 -12.90 -0.56
C ALA A 69 -20.81 -12.28 0.56
N LEU A 70 -20.39 -11.11 1.07
CA LEU A 70 -21.11 -10.36 2.09
C LEU A 70 -22.53 -10.00 1.64
N ALA A 71 -22.68 -9.58 0.38
CA ALA A 71 -23.98 -9.26 -0.22
C ALA A 71 -24.91 -10.47 -0.39
N ARG A 72 -24.36 -11.69 -0.46
CA ARG A 72 -25.10 -12.97 -0.59
C ARG A 72 -25.20 -13.75 0.72
N SER A 73 -24.74 -13.17 1.83
CA SER A 73 -24.64 -13.88 3.11
C SER A 73 -26.00 -14.07 3.78
N ASN A 74 -26.23 -15.27 4.32
CA ASN A 74 -27.37 -15.57 5.17
C ASN A 74 -27.16 -14.93 6.57
N PRO A 75 -28.23 -14.73 7.37
CA PRO A 75 -28.13 -14.09 8.69
C PRO A 75 -27.12 -14.74 9.64
N TYR A 76 -26.95 -16.06 9.56
CA TYR A 76 -26.00 -16.82 10.37
C TYR A 76 -24.53 -16.63 9.96
N ASP A 77 -24.28 -16.31 8.70
CA ASP A 77 -22.92 -16.13 8.15
C ASP A 77 -22.48 -14.67 8.07
N LEU A 78 -23.41 -13.74 8.34
CA LEU A 78 -23.20 -12.31 8.17
C LEU A 78 -22.07 -11.78 9.09
N LEU A 79 -22.11 -12.10 10.39
CA LEU A 79 -21.10 -11.64 11.36
C LEU A 79 -19.70 -12.20 11.06
N PRO A 80 -19.51 -13.52 10.81
CA PRO A 80 -18.22 -14.06 10.38
C PRO A 80 -17.67 -13.38 9.13
N GLN A 81 -18.51 -13.10 8.14
CA GLN A 81 -18.07 -12.47 6.89
C GLN A 81 -17.71 -10.99 7.07
N ILE A 82 -18.42 -10.25 7.94
CA ILE A 82 -18.03 -8.89 8.32
C ILE A 82 -16.65 -8.90 8.99
N ALA A 83 -16.45 -9.77 9.99
CA ALA A 83 -15.18 -9.89 10.70
C ALA A 83 -14.02 -10.19 9.75
N LYS A 84 -14.22 -11.12 8.82
CA LYS A 84 -13.21 -11.47 7.80
C LYS A 84 -12.91 -10.29 6.87
N THR A 85 -13.94 -9.58 6.41
CA THR A 85 -13.78 -8.40 5.54
C THR A 85 -13.01 -7.27 6.26
N MET A 86 -13.29 -7.03 7.54
CA MET A 86 -12.57 -6.06 8.36
C MET A 86 -11.11 -6.46 8.61
N GLN A 87 -10.86 -7.75 8.85
CA GLN A 87 -9.50 -8.27 9.03
C GLN A 87 -8.66 -8.07 7.75
N VAL A 88 -9.21 -8.42 6.59
CA VAL A 88 -8.55 -8.22 5.29
C VAL A 88 -8.30 -6.73 5.03
N GLY A 89 -9.28 -5.87 5.31
CA GLY A 89 -9.12 -4.42 5.20
C GLY A 89 -8.06 -3.84 6.16
N SER A 90 -7.91 -4.43 7.34
CA SER A 90 -6.88 -4.01 8.31
C SER A 90 -5.48 -4.38 7.81
N ILE A 91 -5.31 -5.56 7.22
CA ILE A 91 -4.04 -6.00 6.61
C ILE A 91 -3.66 -5.08 5.45
N GLU A 92 -4.62 -4.79 4.56
CA GLU A 92 -4.45 -3.84 3.46
C GLU A 92 -3.98 -2.46 3.97
N SER A 93 -4.67 -1.92 4.98
CA SER A 93 -4.35 -0.62 5.57
C SER A 93 -2.96 -0.61 6.21
N LEU A 94 -2.60 -1.69 6.91
CA LEU A 94 -1.28 -1.84 7.53
C LEU A 94 -0.16 -1.86 6.48
N MET A 95 -0.35 -2.56 5.36
CA MET A 95 0.62 -2.59 4.26
C MET A 95 0.85 -1.19 3.68
N VAL A 96 -0.22 -0.42 3.45
CA VAL A 96 -0.13 0.96 2.95
C VAL A 96 0.56 1.87 3.97
N LEU A 97 0.22 1.75 5.25
CA LEU A 97 0.85 2.52 6.32
C LEU A 97 2.35 2.25 6.40
N LEU A 98 2.76 0.98 6.41
CA LEU A 98 4.18 0.59 6.46
C LEU A 98 4.95 1.11 5.24
N ALA A 99 4.34 1.06 4.06
CA ALA A 99 4.95 1.62 2.86
C ALA A 99 5.16 3.14 2.96
N GLY A 100 4.16 3.87 3.45
CA GLY A 100 4.29 5.30 3.72
C GLY A 100 5.38 5.61 4.75
N LEU A 101 5.45 4.84 5.83
CA LEU A 101 6.51 4.96 6.84
C LEU A 101 7.90 4.72 6.25
N PHE A 102 8.08 3.68 5.43
CA PHE A 102 9.35 3.42 4.75
C PHE A 102 9.75 4.57 3.82
N ALA A 103 8.79 5.14 3.08
CA ALA A 103 9.03 6.28 2.22
C ALA A 103 9.46 7.52 3.00
N VAL A 104 8.79 7.82 4.13
CA VAL A 104 9.12 8.95 5.00
C VAL A 104 10.51 8.76 5.62
N VAL A 105 10.78 7.59 6.20
CA VAL A 105 12.07 7.28 6.82
C VAL A 105 13.21 7.38 5.80
N ALA A 106 13.04 6.82 4.59
CA ALA A 106 14.03 6.93 3.53
C ALA A 106 14.33 8.39 3.16
N SER A 107 13.29 9.22 3.04
CA SER A 107 13.42 10.64 2.72
C SER A 107 14.10 11.44 3.84
N LEU A 108 13.77 11.16 5.11
CA LEU A 108 14.41 11.81 6.25
C LEU A 108 15.90 11.47 6.35
N ILE A 109 16.26 10.20 6.14
CA ILE A 109 17.67 9.79 6.13
C ILE A 109 18.42 10.45 4.98
N TYR A 110 17.82 10.49 3.78
CA TYR A 110 18.41 11.19 2.64
C TYR A 110 18.67 12.66 2.96
N PHE A 111 17.67 13.37 3.49
CA PHE A 111 17.77 14.76 3.89
C PHE A 111 18.88 15.00 4.93
N ALA A 112 18.98 14.14 5.94
CA ALA A 112 20.03 14.22 6.95
C ALA A 112 21.45 14.00 6.38
N TRP A 113 21.58 13.22 5.30
CA TRP A 113 22.86 13.01 4.62
C TRP A 113 23.26 14.15 3.69
N THR A 114 22.30 14.89 3.13
CA THR A 114 22.58 16.00 2.19
C THR A 114 22.70 17.36 2.87
N SER A 115 22.18 17.51 4.09
CA SER A 115 22.21 18.77 4.87
C SER A 115 23.45 18.92 5.76
N ARG A 116 24.33 17.90 5.80
CA ARG A 116 25.64 17.93 6.45
C ARG A 116 26.73 18.09 5.41
#